data_AF-A0A7V0Y4P0-F1
#
_entry.id   AF-A0A7V0Y4P0-F1
#
_cell.length_a   1.000
_cell.length_b   1.000
_cell.length_c   1.000
_cell.angle_alpha   90.00
_cell.angle_beta   90.00
_cell.angle_gamma   90.00
#
_symmetry.space_group_name_H-M   'P 1'
#
loop_
_entity.id
_entity.type
_entity.pdbx_description
1 polymer ?
#
loop_
_entity_poly.entity_id
_entity_poly.type
_entity_poly.pdbx_seq_one_letter_code
_entity_poly.pdbx_strand_id
1 'polypeptide(L)'
;MDPFFAWIEGTALSVWVRESPSLWAFPFILILHAVGMGFLMGANVAVDLRVLGFAPRVPLSVMERFFPIMWFGFVVNAVSGFILLAGYPTKALTSPLFYVKLLLIALALLHTRWIRDHALRDASLEHRGAPAKIRMAAVSSIVFWAGAVTSGRLLAYTYTRLMVDG
;
A
#
# COMPACT_ATOMS: atom_id res chain seq x y z
N MET A 1 20.86 4.64 -23.17
CA MET A 1 20.62 3.77 -22.00
C MET A 1 20.81 4.58 -20.73
N ASP A 2 19.91 4.48 -19.76
CA ASP A 2 20.13 5.09 -18.43
C ASP A 2 21.10 4.17 -17.65
N PRO A 3 22.36 4.60 -17.41
CA PRO A 3 23.38 3.75 -16.78
C PRO A 3 22.98 3.28 -15.39
N PHE A 4 22.13 4.05 -14.70
CA PHE A 4 21.67 3.72 -13.36
C PHE A 4 20.70 2.54 -13.38
N PHE A 5 19.75 2.50 -14.32
CA PHE A 5 18.81 1.37 -14.42
C PHE A 5 19.52 0.09 -14.84
N ALA A 6 20.46 0.18 -15.80
CA ALA A 6 21.26 -0.97 -16.21
C ALA A 6 22.11 -1.54 -15.05
N TRP A 7 22.65 -0.66 -14.20
CA TRP A 7 23.38 -1.08 -13.01
C TRP A 7 22.48 -1.85 -12.02
N ILE A 8 21.26 -1.38 -11.74
CA ILE A 8 20.32 -2.11 -10.88
C ILE A 8 19.92 -3.44 -11.53
N GLU A 9 19.61 -3.42 -12.83
CA GLU A 9 19.14 -4.60 -13.58
C GLU A 9 20.18 -5.74 -13.58
N GLY A 10 21.48 -5.40 -13.58
CA GLY A 10 22.59 -6.33 -13.52
C GLY A 10 22.94 -6.87 -12.12
N THR A 11 22.30 -6.37 -11.04
CA THR A 11 22.56 -6.89 -9.69
C THR A 11 22.11 -8.35 -9.55
N ALA A 12 22.80 -9.13 -8.72
CA ALA A 12 22.43 -10.53 -8.46
C ALA A 12 20.99 -10.67 -7.93
N LEU A 13 20.52 -9.70 -7.13
CA LEU A 13 19.14 -9.66 -6.66
C LEU A 13 18.16 -9.46 -7.82
N SER A 14 18.39 -8.46 -8.68
CA SER A 14 17.55 -8.19 -9.85
C SER A 14 17.44 -9.42 -10.75
N VAL A 15 18.59 -10.00 -11.12
CA VAL A 15 18.67 -11.20 -11.96
C VAL A 15 17.95 -12.37 -11.30
N TRP A 16 18.16 -12.61 -10.01
CA TRP A 16 17.47 -13.69 -9.29
C TRP A 16 15.95 -13.49 -9.26
N VAL A 17 15.47 -12.28 -8.97
CA VAL A 17 14.03 -12.00 -8.99
C VAL A 17 13.45 -12.21 -10.38
N ARG A 18 14.14 -11.78 -11.44
CA ARG A 18 13.63 -11.77 -12.82
C ARG A 18 13.74 -13.10 -13.53
N GLU A 19 14.84 -13.83 -13.35
CA GLU A 19 15.21 -14.98 -14.19
C GLU A 19 15.14 -16.32 -13.44
N SER A 20 15.04 -16.32 -12.11
CA SER A 20 14.98 -17.57 -11.35
C SER A 20 13.67 -18.33 -11.62
N PRO A 21 13.72 -19.62 -11.94
CA PRO A 21 12.53 -20.46 -12.08
C PRO A 21 11.92 -20.86 -10.72
N SER A 22 12.58 -20.50 -9.61
CA SER A 22 12.12 -20.85 -8.27
C SER A 22 10.84 -20.11 -7.90
N LEU A 23 9.89 -20.84 -7.31
CA LEU A 23 8.68 -20.23 -6.73
C LEU A 23 8.99 -19.19 -5.66
N TRP A 24 10.16 -19.28 -5.01
CA TRP A 24 10.61 -18.38 -3.95
C TRP A 24 11.12 -17.02 -4.44
N ALA A 25 11.35 -16.87 -5.76
CA ALA A 25 11.74 -15.61 -6.37
C ALA A 25 10.49 -14.74 -6.64
N PHE A 26 10.28 -14.32 -7.89
CA PHE A 26 9.17 -13.43 -8.25
C PHE A 26 7.80 -13.87 -7.70
N PRO A 27 7.36 -15.14 -7.81
CA PRO A 27 6.01 -15.53 -7.40
C PRO A 27 5.77 -15.34 -5.89
N PHE A 28 6.66 -15.86 -5.05
CA PHE A 28 6.54 -15.73 -3.60
C PHE A 28 6.64 -14.28 -3.13
N ILE A 29 7.55 -13.49 -3.70
CA ILE A 29 7.68 -12.06 -3.37
C ILE A 29 6.39 -11.32 -3.73
N LEU A 30 5.81 -11.62 -4.89
CA LEU A 30 4.53 -11.05 -5.32
C LEU A 30 3.37 -11.46 -4.40
N ILE A 31 3.35 -12.71 -3.94
CA ILE A 31 2.38 -13.20 -2.94
C ILE A 31 2.53 -12.42 -1.64
N LEU A 32 3.76 -12.30 -1.10
CA LEU A 32 4.01 -11.53 0.12
C LEU A 32 3.58 -10.06 -0.04
N HIS A 33 3.85 -9.46 -1.20
CA HIS A 33 3.40 -8.10 -1.50
C HIS A 33 1.88 -8.01 -1.45
N ALA A 34 1.16 -8.92 -2.10
CA ALA A 34 -0.31 -8.94 -2.10
C ALA A 34 -0.89 -9.19 -0.70
N VAL A 35 -0.32 -10.11 0.08
CA VAL A 35 -0.74 -10.40 1.46
C VAL A 35 -0.50 -9.21 2.38
N GLY A 36 0.68 -8.59 2.31
CA GLY A 36 0.99 -7.38 3.06
C GLY A 36 0.04 -6.23 2.71
N MET A 37 -0.30 -6.08 1.43
CA MET A 37 -1.31 -5.11 0.97
C MET A 37 -2.69 -5.43 1.55
N GLY A 38 -3.09 -6.70 1.55
CA GLY A 38 -4.37 -7.16 2.10
C GLY A 38 -4.50 -6.84 3.59
N PHE A 39 -3.46 -7.10 4.39
CA PHE A 39 -3.48 -6.72 5.81
C PHE A 39 -3.51 -5.21 6.01
N LEU A 40 -2.66 -4.47 5.30
CA LEU A 40 -2.56 -3.02 5.45
C LEU A 40 -3.86 -2.31 5.03
N MET A 41 -4.30 -2.55 3.80
CA MET A 41 -5.51 -1.93 3.25
C MET A 41 -6.76 -2.46 3.94
N GLY A 42 -6.87 -3.77 4.12
CA GLY A 42 -8.07 -4.38 4.69
C GLY A 42 -8.33 -3.90 6.12
N ALA A 43 -7.29 -3.84 6.95
CA ALA A 43 -7.41 -3.28 8.29
C ALA A 43 -7.77 -1.79 8.24
N ASN A 44 -7.17 -1.01 7.34
CA ASN A 44 -7.49 0.41 7.18
C ASN A 44 -8.95 0.63 6.80
N VAL A 45 -9.44 -0.08 5.79
CA VAL A 45 -10.83 -0.01 5.34
C VAL A 45 -11.78 -0.41 6.47
N ALA A 46 -11.44 -1.41 7.29
CA ALA A 46 -12.25 -1.77 8.45
C ALA A 46 -12.38 -0.61 9.47
N VAL A 47 -11.27 0.08 9.76
CA VAL A 47 -11.28 1.28 10.62
C VAL A 47 -12.09 2.40 9.99
N ASP A 48 -11.89 2.68 8.71
CA ASP A 48 -12.59 3.75 7.99
C ASP A 48 -14.10 3.49 7.94
N LEU A 49 -14.52 2.27 7.63
CA LEU A 49 -15.93 1.88 7.66
C LEU A 49 -16.52 2.03 9.06
N ARG A 50 -15.77 1.65 10.10
CA ARG A 50 -16.24 1.84 11.46
C ARG A 50 -16.44 3.32 11.80
N VAL A 51 -15.51 4.19 11.39
CA VAL A 51 -15.61 5.65 11.53
C VAL A 51 -16.81 6.21 10.77
N LEU A 52 -17.16 5.61 9.63
CA LEU A 52 -18.34 5.97 8.84
C LEU A 52 -19.68 5.49 9.42
N GLY A 53 -19.64 4.69 10.50
CA GLY A 53 -20.82 4.23 11.24
C GLY A 53 -21.21 2.78 10.98
N PHE A 54 -20.46 2.03 10.18
CA PHE A 54 -20.68 0.59 10.02
C PHE A 54 -20.29 -0.16 11.30
N ALA A 55 -20.97 -1.28 11.60
CA ALA A 55 -20.75 -2.07 12.82
C ALA A 55 -20.78 -1.24 14.13
N PRO A 56 -21.85 -0.47 14.41
CA PRO A 56 -21.89 0.50 15.51
C PRO A 56 -21.70 -0.12 16.90
N ARG A 57 -21.97 -1.43 17.05
CA ARG A 57 -21.76 -2.17 18.30
C ARG A 57 -20.29 -2.39 18.66
N VAL A 58 -19.37 -2.22 17.70
CA VAL A 58 -17.94 -2.32 17.96
C VAL A 58 -17.43 -0.97 18.47
N PRO A 59 -16.74 -0.86 19.62
CA PRO A 59 -16.20 0.42 20.07
C PRO A 59 -15.12 0.97 19.14
N LEU A 60 -15.07 2.29 18.93
CA LEU A 60 -14.03 2.94 18.11
C LEU A 60 -12.63 2.71 18.72
N SER A 61 -12.54 2.75 20.04
CA SER A 61 -11.29 2.49 20.78
C SER A 61 -10.66 1.13 20.47
N VAL A 62 -11.46 0.09 20.21
CA VAL A 62 -10.96 -1.26 19.87
C VAL A 62 -10.27 -1.28 18.50
N MET A 63 -10.66 -0.38 17.58
CA MET A 63 -10.08 -0.32 16.23
C MET A 63 -8.60 0.04 16.24
N GLU A 64 -8.10 0.71 17.30
CA GLU A 64 -6.68 1.02 17.44
C GLU A 64 -5.81 -0.26 17.50
N ARG A 65 -6.38 -1.39 17.94
CA ARG A 65 -5.68 -2.68 18.02
C ARG A 65 -5.32 -3.27 16.65
N PHE A 66 -5.86 -2.73 15.56
CA PHE A 66 -5.46 -3.13 14.20
C PHE A 66 -4.17 -2.47 13.73
N PHE A 67 -3.69 -1.39 14.38
CA PHE A 67 -2.49 -0.66 13.93
C PHE A 67 -1.21 -1.50 13.92
N PRO A 68 -0.94 -2.39 14.90
CA PRO A 68 0.18 -3.32 14.80
C PRO A 68 0.11 -4.21 13.56
N ILE A 69 -1.07 -4.71 13.20
CA ILE A 69 -1.28 -5.54 12.00
C ILE A 69 -1.09 -4.69 10.73
N MET A 70 -1.59 -3.45 10.71
CA MET A 70 -1.35 -2.51 9.61
C MET A 70 0.14 -2.27 9.40
N TRP A 71 0.89 -2.02 10.49
CA TRP A 71 2.33 -1.78 10.40
C TRP A 71 3.09 -3.01 9.94
N PHE A 72 2.74 -4.19 10.44
CA PHE A 72 3.30 -5.45 9.96
C PHE A 72 3.04 -5.62 8.46
N GLY A 73 1.78 -5.45 8.02
CA GLY A 73 1.39 -5.50 6.62
C GLY A 73 2.14 -4.49 5.76
N PHE A 74 2.33 -3.26 6.26
CA PHE A 74 3.12 -2.23 5.58
C PHE A 74 4.58 -2.61 5.43
N VAL A 75 5.24 -3.11 6.48
CA VAL A 75 6.64 -3.55 6.40
C VAL A 75 6.79 -4.66 5.38
N VAL A 76 5.94 -5.68 5.44
CA VAL A 76 5.94 -6.80 4.47
C VAL A 76 5.71 -6.27 3.05
N ASN A 77 4.73 -5.39 2.85
CA ASN A 77 4.42 -4.82 1.53
C ASN A 77 5.54 -3.93 1.00
N ALA A 78 6.14 -3.08 1.84
CA ALA A 78 7.23 -2.20 1.46
C ALA A 78 8.48 -2.99 1.07
N VAL A 79 8.92 -3.93 1.92
CA VAL A 79 10.12 -4.76 1.66
C VAL A 79 9.95 -5.57 0.37
N SER A 80 8.84 -6.29 0.23
CA SER A 80 8.56 -7.02 -1.02
C SER A 80 8.45 -6.09 -2.23
N GLY A 81 7.87 -4.90 -2.06
CA GLY A 81 7.76 -3.88 -3.11
C GLY A 81 9.12 -3.35 -3.57
N PHE A 82 10.07 -3.13 -2.65
CA PHE A 82 11.44 -2.77 -2.99
C PHE A 82 12.18 -3.88 -3.74
N ILE A 83 11.95 -5.14 -3.37
CA ILE A 83 12.55 -6.27 -4.09
C ILE A 83 11.96 -6.38 -5.50
N LEU A 84 10.64 -6.21 -5.66
CA LEU A 84 9.99 -6.18 -6.99
C LEU A 84 10.47 -5.00 -7.84
N LEU A 85 10.68 -3.83 -7.22
CA LEU A 85 11.26 -2.66 -7.88
C LEU A 85 12.68 -2.95 -8.35
N ALA A 86 13.51 -3.61 -7.53
CA ALA A 86 14.86 -3.98 -7.92
C ALA A 86 14.88 -4.98 -9.08
N GLY A 87 13.90 -5.87 -9.20
CA GLY A 87 13.79 -6.81 -10.32
C GLY A 87 13.37 -6.18 -11.65
N TYR A 88 12.59 -5.08 -11.61
CA TYR A 88 12.14 -4.36 -12.81
C TYR A 88 12.18 -2.83 -12.59
N PRO A 89 13.37 -2.24 -12.42
CA PRO A 89 13.51 -0.83 -12.06
C PRO A 89 13.06 0.07 -13.21
N THR A 90 13.41 -0.26 -14.45
CA THR A 90 12.98 0.51 -15.63
C THR A 90 11.47 0.56 -15.75
N LYS A 91 10.79 -0.59 -15.59
CA LYS A 91 9.33 -0.68 -15.64
C LYS A 91 8.65 0.27 -14.64
N ALA A 92 9.15 0.29 -13.42
CA ALA A 92 8.54 1.06 -12.34
C ALA A 92 8.93 2.54 -12.40
N LEU A 93 10.22 2.86 -12.47
CA LEU A 93 10.72 4.22 -12.32
C LEU A 93 10.45 5.12 -13.53
N THR A 94 10.19 4.54 -14.71
CA THR A 94 9.80 5.31 -15.90
C THR A 94 8.28 5.51 -16.02
N SER A 95 7.49 4.86 -15.16
CA SER A 95 6.03 4.94 -15.24
C SER A 95 5.46 5.99 -14.28
N PRO A 96 4.65 6.96 -14.77
CA PRO A 96 3.93 7.90 -13.91
C PRO A 96 3.04 7.20 -12.87
N LEU A 97 2.49 6.02 -13.20
CA LEU A 97 1.63 5.26 -12.31
C LEU A 97 2.33 4.80 -11.03
N PHE A 98 3.65 4.57 -11.10
CA PHE A 98 4.43 4.23 -9.91
C PHE A 98 4.45 5.39 -8.90
N TYR A 99 4.68 6.62 -9.36
CA TYR A 99 4.69 7.80 -8.51
C TYR A 99 3.29 8.15 -7.99
N VAL A 100 2.25 8.01 -8.82
CA VAL A 100 0.85 8.14 -8.39
C VAL A 100 0.54 7.15 -7.28
N LYS A 101 0.93 5.88 -7.43
CA LYS A 101 0.78 4.85 -6.39
C LYS A 101 1.43 5.29 -5.08
N LEU A 102 2.68 5.74 -5.12
CA LEU A 102 3.42 6.16 -3.92
C LEU A 102 2.77 7.37 -3.22
N LEU A 103 2.33 8.35 -4.00
CA LEU A 103 1.62 9.52 -3.47
C LEU A 103 0.32 9.11 -2.77
N LEU A 104 -0.48 8.24 -3.40
CA LEU A 104 -1.73 7.76 -2.83
C LEU A 104 -1.50 6.97 -1.54
N ILE A 105 -0.47 6.11 -1.48
CA ILE A 105 -0.08 5.41 -0.25
C ILE A 105 0.31 6.40 0.85
N ALA A 106 1.11 7.42 0.54
CA ALA A 106 1.51 8.43 1.52
C ALA A 106 0.29 9.18 2.06
N LEU A 107 -0.61 9.63 1.19
CA LEU A 107 -1.85 10.31 1.58
C LEU A 107 -2.76 9.41 2.42
N ALA A 108 -2.91 8.13 2.06
CA ALA A 108 -3.70 7.17 2.82
C ALA A 108 -3.12 6.98 4.23
N LEU A 109 -1.81 6.77 4.37
CA LEU A 109 -1.16 6.62 5.68
C LEU A 109 -1.28 7.87 6.56
N LEU A 110 -1.23 9.06 5.96
CA LEU A 110 -1.48 10.32 6.69
C LEU A 110 -2.92 10.38 7.22
N HIS A 111 -3.90 9.98 6.41
CA HIS A 111 -5.30 9.91 6.84
C HIS A 111 -5.50 8.88 7.94
N THR A 112 -4.92 7.68 7.80
CA THR A 112 -4.93 6.63 8.83
C THR A 112 -4.41 7.15 10.18
N ARG A 113 -3.24 7.82 10.18
CA ARG A 113 -2.69 8.39 11.42
C ARG A 113 -3.57 9.48 11.99
N TRP A 114 -4.05 10.39 11.15
CA TRP A 114 -4.91 11.47 11.59
C TRP A 114 -6.23 10.95 12.19
N ILE A 115 -6.85 9.94 11.59
CA ILE A 115 -8.03 9.25 12.11
C ILE A 115 -7.73 8.56 13.44
N ARG A 116 -6.58 7.91 13.58
CA ARG A 116 -6.16 7.32 14.87
C ARG A 116 -6.20 8.35 15.99
N ASP A 117 -5.55 9.48 15.76
CA ASP A 117 -5.32 10.49 16.79
C ASP A 117 -6.58 11.30 17.11
N HIS A 118 -7.46 11.51 16.13
CA HIS A 118 -8.66 12.36 16.27
C HIS A 118 -9.97 11.59 16.39
N ALA A 119 -10.01 10.31 16.06
CA ALA A 119 -11.23 9.49 16.08
C ALA A 119 -11.17 8.35 17.09
N LEU A 120 -10.09 7.56 17.07
CA LEU A 120 -10.03 6.32 17.86
C LEU A 120 -9.67 6.55 19.32
N ARG A 121 -9.00 7.67 19.61
CA ARG A 121 -8.57 8.07 20.95
C ARG A 121 -9.50 9.07 21.64
N ASP A 122 -10.57 9.48 20.96
CA ASP A 122 -11.60 10.36 21.52
C ASP A 122 -12.84 9.54 21.92
N ALA A 123 -12.94 9.23 23.21
CA ALA A 123 -14.05 8.47 23.78
C ALA A 123 -15.41 9.17 23.61
N SER A 124 -15.44 10.50 23.44
CA SER A 124 -16.69 11.23 23.25
C SER A 124 -17.38 10.90 21.92
N LEU A 125 -16.60 10.44 20.92
CA LEU A 125 -17.10 10.08 19.60
C LEU A 125 -17.82 8.73 19.57
N GLU A 126 -17.65 7.89 20.59
CA GLU A 126 -18.39 6.63 20.70
C GLU A 126 -19.90 6.89 20.82
N HIS A 127 -20.29 7.97 21.50
CA HIS A 127 -21.69 8.33 21.74
C HIS A 127 -22.22 9.34 20.72
N ARG A 128 -21.37 10.29 20.31
CA ARG A 128 -21.75 11.41 19.42
C ARG A 128 -21.61 11.08 17.93
N GLY A 129 -20.88 10.03 17.59
CA GLY A 129 -20.49 9.72 16.22
C GLY A 129 -19.38 10.64 15.71
N ALA A 130 -18.73 10.23 14.61
CA ALA A 130 -17.62 10.97 14.02
C ALA A 130 -18.11 12.26 13.30
N PRO A 131 -17.48 13.43 13.54
CA PRO A 131 -17.76 14.67 12.81
C PRO A 131 -17.56 14.51 11.30
N ALA A 132 -18.21 15.37 10.50
CA ALA A 132 -18.14 15.33 9.04
C ALA A 132 -16.69 15.33 8.52
N LYS A 133 -15.79 16.13 9.12
CA LYS A 133 -14.37 16.16 8.76
C LYS A 133 -13.69 14.80 8.92
N ILE A 134 -13.99 14.06 9.98
CA ILE A 134 -13.43 12.73 10.22
C ILE A 134 -13.99 11.71 9.23
N ARG A 135 -15.29 11.78 8.96
CA ARG A 135 -15.94 10.93 7.96
C ARG A 135 -15.38 11.18 6.56
N MET A 136 -15.16 12.43 6.18
CA MET A 136 -14.52 12.77 4.91
C MET A 136 -13.11 12.20 4.83
N ALA A 137 -12.33 12.29 5.91
CA ALA A 137 -11.00 11.69 5.94
C ALA A 137 -11.03 10.16 5.73
N ALA A 138 -11.99 9.46 6.34
CA ALA A 138 -12.19 8.02 6.15
C ALA A 138 -12.57 7.67 4.70
N VAL A 139 -13.46 8.45 4.08
CA VAL A 139 -13.79 8.28 2.65
C VAL A 139 -12.56 8.51 1.77
N SER A 140 -11.80 9.58 2.01
CA SER A 140 -10.57 9.88 1.27
C SER A 140 -9.54 8.77 1.42
N SER A 141 -9.35 8.23 2.63
CA SER A 141 -8.47 7.08 2.88
C SER A 141 -8.85 5.86 2.02
N ILE A 142 -10.14 5.49 1.99
CA ILE A 142 -10.63 4.38 1.15
C ILE A 142 -10.34 4.65 -0.34
N VAL A 143 -10.61 5.87 -0.82
CA VAL A 143 -10.35 6.25 -2.22
C VAL A 143 -8.86 6.18 -2.54
N PHE A 144 -7.99 6.65 -1.64
CA PHE A 144 -6.55 6.59 -1.84
C PHE A 144 -6.03 5.16 -1.86
N TRP A 145 -6.51 4.28 -0.98
CA TRP A 145 -6.15 2.86 -1.01
C TRP A 145 -6.63 2.18 -2.28
N ALA A 146 -7.87 2.42 -2.69
CA ALA A 146 -8.41 1.88 -3.96
C ALA A 146 -7.60 2.37 -5.16
N GLY A 147 -7.24 3.65 -5.18
CA GLY A 147 -6.39 4.24 -6.22
C GLY A 147 -4.97 3.67 -6.21
N ALA A 148 -4.37 3.42 -5.04
CA ALA A 148 -3.04 2.82 -4.92
C ALA A 148 -3.02 1.37 -5.46
N VAL A 149 -4.05 0.57 -5.17
CA VAL A 149 -4.20 -0.78 -5.73
C VAL A 149 -4.42 -0.72 -7.24
N THR A 150 -5.31 0.16 -7.69
CA THR A 150 -5.64 0.34 -9.11
C THR A 150 -4.41 0.75 -9.91
N SER A 151 -3.70 1.79 -9.48
CA SER A 151 -2.47 2.25 -10.13
C SER A 151 -1.38 1.18 -10.11
N GLY A 152 -1.21 0.45 -9.00
CA GLY A 152 -0.29 -0.68 -8.95
C GLY A 152 -0.66 -1.80 -9.92
N ARG A 153 -1.95 -2.06 -10.13
CA ARG A 153 -2.41 -3.07 -11.08
C ARG A 153 -2.27 -2.62 -12.52
N LEU A 154 -2.62 -1.39 -12.82
CA LEU A 154 -2.42 -0.79 -14.14
C LEU A 154 -0.94 -0.73 -14.51
N LEU A 155 -0.05 -0.33 -13.60
CA LEU A 155 1.41 -0.35 -13.79
C LEU A 155 1.93 -1.70 -14.31
N ALA A 156 1.33 -2.80 -13.86
CA ALA A 156 1.72 -4.11 -14.29
C ALA A 156 1.35 -4.44 -15.75
N TYR A 157 0.34 -3.78 -16.31
CA TYR A 157 -0.24 -4.04 -17.63
C TYR A 157 0.04 -2.94 -18.66
N THR A 158 0.21 -1.69 -18.24
CA THR A 158 0.31 -0.52 -19.13
C THR A 158 1.72 0.05 -19.22
N TYR A 159 2.74 -0.76 -18.92
CA TYR A 159 4.13 -0.34 -19.04
C TYR A 159 4.55 -0.32 -20.52
N THR A 160 5.38 0.66 -20.90
CA THR A 160 5.93 0.77 -22.26
C THR A 160 7.36 0.25 -22.35
N ARG A 161 8.10 0.24 -21.24
CA ARG A 161 9.46 -0.30 -21.13
C ARG A 161 9.50 -1.34 -20.03
N LEU A 162 10.05 -2.52 -20.33
CA LEU A 162 10.21 -3.59 -19.35
C LEU A 162 11.60 -3.56 -18.71
N MET A 163 12.63 -3.35 -19.54
CA MET A 163 14.04 -3.23 -19.16
C MET A 163 14.69 -2.09 -19.95
N VAL A 164 15.95 -1.77 -19.67
CA VAL A 164 16.72 -0.87 -20.55
C VAL A 164 16.84 -1.51 -21.93
N ASP A 165 16.36 -0.84 -22.97
CA ASP A 165 16.49 -1.30 -24.35
C ASP A 165 17.98 -1.48 -24.69
N GLY A 166 18.33 -2.68 -25.21
CA GLY A 166 19.67 -3.04 -25.68
C GLY A 166 20.08 -2.31 -26.95
#